data_AF-A0A757MYV5-F1
#
_entry.id   AF-A0A757MYV5-F1
#
_cell.length_a   1.000
_cell.length_b   1.000
_cell.length_c   1.000
_cell.angle_alpha   90.00
_cell.angle_beta   90.00
_cell.angle_gamma   90.00
#
_symmetry.space_group_name_H-M   'P 1'
#
loop_
_entity.id
_entity.type
_entity.pdbx_description
1 polymer ?
#
loop_
_entity_poly.entity_id
_entity_poly.type
_entity_poly.pdbx_seq_one_letter_code
_entity_poly.pdbx_strand_id
1 'polypeptide(L)'
;MTTLLQVIVLIFIVFFIFPGRKIFRRSKHLQDGRKLISSSSLMLRKFGSSRGYNADYYFDMQYLYEVADGITTAIPLISIIEAKPGTTRVSGRSVWSVDWITAEGQRKQTRFLHNYTLFNRNFATFLKTVKQANPDACITSLTLFTL
;
A
#
# COMPACT_ATOMS: atom_id res chain seq x y z
N MET A 1 -42.19 15.03 5.03
CA MET A 1 -41.19 14.18 5.75
C MET A 1 -40.33 13.35 4.79
N THR A 2 -40.89 12.84 3.68
CA THR A 2 -40.18 12.03 2.67
C THR A 2 -39.12 12.80 1.86
N THR A 3 -39.40 14.06 1.52
CA THR A 3 -38.49 14.91 0.72
C THR A 3 -37.19 15.23 1.45
N LEU A 4 -37.24 15.47 2.77
CA LEU A 4 -36.06 15.76 3.58
C LEU A 4 -35.13 14.54 3.70
N LEU A 5 -35.70 13.35 3.85
CA LEU A 5 -34.94 12.09 3.91
C LEU A 5 -34.23 11.80 2.58
N GLN A 6 -34.89 12.04 1.45
CA GLN A 6 -34.30 11.85 0.12
C GLN A 6 -33.11 12.80 -0.12
N VAL A 7 -33.21 14.06 0.34
CA VAL A 7 -32.10 15.03 0.26
C VAL A 7 -30.92 14.61 1.14
N ILE A 8 -31.17 14.12 2.36
CA ILE A 8 -30.11 13.62 3.25
C ILE A 8 -29.40 12.41 2.63
N VAL A 9 -30.14 11.48 2.04
CA VAL A 9 -29.57 10.31 1.35
C VAL A 9 -28.75 10.73 0.13
N LEU A 10 -29.21 11.72 -0.65
CA LEU A 10 -28.46 12.27 -1.78
C LEU A 10 -27.16 12.96 -1.33
N ILE A 11 -27.19 13.73 -0.25
CA ILE A 11 -26.00 14.35 0.34
C ILE A 11 -25.03 13.28 0.85
N PHE A 12 -25.54 12.24 1.51
CA PHE A 12 -24.73 11.09 1.94
C PHE A 12 -24.07 10.41 0.74
N ILE A 13 -24.83 10.14 -0.33
CA ILE A 13 -24.30 9.55 -1.57
C ILE A 13 -23.23 10.45 -2.19
N VAL A 14 -23.45 11.76 -2.29
CA VAL A 14 -22.45 12.67 -2.86
C VAL A 14 -21.20 12.77 -1.95
N PHE A 15 -21.34 12.76 -0.62
CA PHE A 15 -20.17 12.82 0.27
C PHE A 15 -19.43 11.48 0.44
N PHE A 16 -20.12 10.34 0.35
CA PHE A 16 -19.53 9.01 0.50
C PHE A 16 -19.14 8.34 -0.82
N ILE A 17 -19.92 8.52 -1.90
CA ILE A 17 -19.69 7.91 -3.21
C ILE A 17 -18.85 8.82 -4.11
N PHE A 18 -18.95 10.15 -4.02
CA PHE A 18 -18.01 11.07 -4.65
C PHE A 18 -16.95 11.50 -3.63
N PRO A 19 -15.77 10.86 -3.58
CA PRO A 19 -14.75 11.21 -2.62
C PRO A 19 -14.14 12.51 -3.13
N GLY A 20 -14.68 13.63 -2.64
CA GLY A 20 -14.49 14.95 -3.22
C GLY A 20 -13.02 15.27 -3.45
N ARG A 21 -12.62 15.41 -4.72
CA ARG A 21 -11.39 16.05 -5.27
C ARG A 21 -10.02 15.66 -4.67
N LYS A 22 -9.93 14.92 -3.57
CA LYS A 22 -8.69 14.44 -2.93
C LYS A 22 -8.14 13.20 -3.64
N ILE A 23 -9.00 12.41 -4.29
CA ILE A 23 -8.56 11.32 -5.18
C ILE A 23 -7.75 11.88 -6.36
N PHE A 24 -8.18 13.01 -6.93
CA PHE A 24 -7.50 13.64 -8.06
C PHE A 24 -6.28 14.49 -7.68
N ARG A 25 -6.07 14.81 -6.40
CA ARG A 25 -4.85 15.50 -5.93
C ARG A 25 -3.71 14.56 -5.54
N ARG A 26 -3.96 13.25 -5.42
CA ARG A 26 -2.97 12.26 -4.95
C ARG A 26 -1.82 12.00 -5.90
N SER A 27 -1.91 12.37 -7.18
CA SER A 27 -0.99 11.87 -8.22
C SER A 27 -0.15 12.92 -8.95
N LYS A 28 -0.24 14.22 -8.63
CA LYS A 28 0.60 15.21 -9.33
C LYS A 28 2.08 15.16 -8.94
N HIS A 29 2.44 14.57 -7.80
CA HIS A 29 3.82 14.58 -7.29
C HIS A 29 4.65 13.35 -7.69
N LEU A 30 4.06 12.28 -8.23
CA LEU A 30 4.78 11.01 -8.50
C LEU A 30 4.55 10.52 -9.94
N GLN A 31 5.00 11.30 -10.92
CA GLN A 31 5.07 10.90 -12.34
C GLN A 31 6.47 10.45 -12.78
N ASP A 32 7.34 10.12 -11.83
CA ASP A 32 8.76 9.86 -12.10
C ASP A 32 9.09 8.36 -12.14
N GLY A 33 8.40 7.59 -13.01
CA GLY A 33 8.69 6.17 -13.25
C GLY A 33 8.37 5.17 -12.11
N ARG A 34 7.93 5.63 -10.95
CA ARG A 34 7.60 4.80 -9.77
C ARG A 34 6.28 4.05 -9.95
N LYS A 35 6.26 2.78 -9.57
CA LYS A 35 5.12 1.87 -9.70
C LYS A 35 4.37 1.73 -8.36
N LEU A 36 3.07 2.01 -8.36
CA LEU A 36 2.21 1.83 -7.18
C LEU A 36 2.02 0.34 -6.88
N ILE A 37 2.21 -0.07 -5.62
CA ILE A 37 2.04 -1.46 -5.14
C ILE A 37 0.93 -1.61 -4.12
N SER A 38 0.71 -0.59 -3.30
CA SER A 38 -0.36 -0.53 -2.31
C SER A 38 -0.87 0.90 -2.21
N SER A 39 -2.19 1.06 -2.14
CA SER A 39 -2.82 2.35 -1.92
C SER A 39 -3.65 2.30 -0.65
N SER A 40 -3.50 3.31 0.18
CA SER A 40 -4.36 3.52 1.34
C SER A 40 -5.81 3.74 0.87
N SER A 41 -6.71 2.83 1.25
CA SER A 41 -8.14 2.97 0.95
C SER A 41 -8.81 3.83 2.01
N LEU A 42 -9.77 4.66 1.61
CA LEU A 42 -10.46 5.57 2.52
C LEU A 42 -11.22 4.81 3.63
N MET A 43 -11.71 3.60 3.34
CA MET A 43 -12.28 2.69 4.33
C MET A 43 -11.22 2.13 5.28
N LEU A 44 -10.05 1.71 4.80
CA LEU A 44 -8.97 1.20 5.65
C LEU A 44 -8.38 2.29 6.55
N ARG A 45 -8.35 3.55 6.10
CA ARG A 45 -7.95 4.69 6.93
C ARG A 45 -8.95 5.00 8.04
N LYS A 46 -10.24 4.82 7.77
CA LYS A 46 -11.33 5.20 8.67
C LYS A 46 -11.72 4.06 9.64
N PHE A 47 -11.49 2.81 9.26
CA PHE A 47 -11.90 1.62 10.01
C PHE A 47 -10.77 0.62 10.29
N GLY A 48 -9.56 0.84 9.77
CA GLY A 48 -8.39 0.00 10.02
C GLY A 48 -7.51 0.54 11.15
N SER A 49 -7.03 -0.34 12.02
CA SER A 49 -6.25 0.01 13.22
C SER A 49 -4.73 0.04 13.02
N SER A 50 -4.21 -0.29 11.82
CA SER A 50 -2.76 -0.36 11.56
C SER A 50 -2.25 0.85 10.76
N ARG A 51 -1.11 1.42 11.19
CA ARG A 51 -0.45 2.58 10.58
C ARG A 51 -0.23 2.45 9.07
N GLY A 52 0.16 1.26 8.60
CA GLY A 52 0.44 1.05 7.18
C GLY A 52 -0.79 1.00 6.27
N TYR A 53 -2.00 1.12 6.82
CA TYR A 53 -3.22 1.36 6.04
C TYR A 53 -3.41 2.83 5.63
N ASN A 54 -2.62 3.74 6.22
CA ASN A 54 -2.68 5.18 5.96
C ASN A 54 -1.66 5.67 4.92
N ALA A 55 -0.77 4.78 4.46
CA ALA A 55 0.28 5.11 3.51
C ALA A 55 0.00 4.53 2.11
N ASP A 56 0.43 5.28 1.10
CA ASP A 56 0.55 4.77 -0.27
C ASP A 56 1.99 4.27 -0.47
N TYR A 57 2.14 3.08 -1.05
CA TYR A 57 3.44 2.48 -1.30
C TYR A 57 3.74 2.42 -2.79
N TYR A 58 4.91 2.93 -3.15
CA TYR A 58 5.44 2.93 -4.51
C TYR A 58 6.83 2.29 -4.51
N PHE A 59 7.28 1.77 -5.64
CA PHE A 59 8.66 1.32 -5.78
C PHE A 59 9.24 1.69 -7.14
N ASP A 60 10.57 1.77 -7.20
CA ASP A 60 11.34 1.78 -8.45
C ASP A 60 12.44 0.71 -8.39
N MET A 61 13.51 0.87 -9.18
CA MET A 61 14.61 -0.11 -9.22
C MET A 61 15.50 -0.10 -7.97
N GLN A 62 15.47 0.96 -7.16
CA GLN A 62 16.43 1.19 -6.08
C GLN A 62 15.76 1.37 -4.72
N TYR A 63 14.53 1.88 -4.68
CA TYR A 63 13.84 2.23 -3.45
C TYR A 63 12.38 1.77 -3.41
N LEU A 64 11.94 1.46 -2.20
CA LEU A 64 10.54 1.40 -1.77
C LEU A 64 10.21 2.74 -1.10
N TYR A 65 9.09 3.34 -1.49
CA TYR A 65 8.62 4.61 -0.96
C TYR A 65 7.34 4.41 -0.17
N GLU A 66 7.35 4.86 1.08
CA GLU A 66 6.16 4.99 1.90
C GLU A 66 5.73 6.46 1.91
N VAL A 67 4.54 6.75 1.39
CA VAL A 67 3.97 8.10 1.33
C VAL A 67 2.78 8.19 2.27
N ALA A 68 2.96 8.82 3.42
CA ALA A 68 1.94 8.98 4.45
C ALA A 68 1.85 10.45 4.88
N ASP A 69 0.63 11.00 4.90
CA ASP A 69 0.34 12.36 5.39
C ASP A 69 1.27 13.46 4.81
N GLY A 70 1.72 13.31 3.57
CA GLY A 70 2.60 14.26 2.87
C GLY A 70 4.10 14.04 3.11
N ILE A 71 4.47 13.10 3.98
CA ILE A 71 5.85 12.69 4.23
C ILE A 71 6.16 11.48 3.33
N THR A 72 7.30 11.51 2.66
CA THR A 72 7.81 10.39 1.84
C THR A 72 9.06 9.82 2.49
N THR A 73 8.98 8.56 2.91
CA THR A 73 10.12 7.81 3.42
C THR A 73 10.64 6.88 2.32
N ALA A 74 11.92 7.00 1.97
CA ALA A 74 12.57 6.14 1.00
C ALA A 74 13.36 5.03 1.73
N ILE A 75 13.16 3.79 1.30
CA ILE A 75 13.75 2.58 1.86
C ILE A 75 14.53 1.89 0.74
N PRO A 76 15.86 1.75 0.82
CA PRO A 76 16.64 1.06 -0.19
C PRO A 76 16.19 -0.40 -0.35
N LEU A 77 15.99 -0.88 -1.58
CA LEU A 77 15.58 -2.26 -1.80
C LEU A 77 16.63 -3.27 -1.33
N ILE A 78 17.91 -2.91 -1.42
CA ILE A 78 19.02 -3.74 -0.96
C ILE A 78 18.98 -3.97 0.56
N SER A 79 18.38 -3.06 1.33
CA SER A 79 18.30 -3.21 2.78
C SER A 79 17.09 -4.01 3.24
N ILE A 80 16.19 -4.38 2.33
CA ILE A 80 15.06 -5.26 2.60
C ILE A 80 15.59 -6.67 2.78
N ILE A 81 15.25 -7.29 3.91
CA ILE A 81 15.69 -8.63 4.30
C ILE A 81 14.57 -9.65 4.21
N GLU A 82 13.31 -9.23 4.34
CA GLU A 82 12.17 -10.13 4.32
C GLU A 82 10.94 -9.44 3.74
N ALA A 83 10.22 -10.15 2.86
CA ALA A 83 8.90 -9.76 2.40
C ALA A 83 7.99 -11.00 2.39
N LYS A 84 6.97 -11.01 3.25
CA LYS A 84 6.08 -12.16 3.42
C LYS A 84 4.62 -11.77 3.66
N PRO A 85 3.68 -12.63 3.26
CA PRO A 85 2.30 -12.50 3.69
C PRO A 85 2.20 -12.81 5.18
N GLY A 86 1.52 -11.94 5.92
CA GLY A 86 1.10 -12.18 7.29
C GLY A 86 -0.09 -13.13 7.37
N THR A 87 -0.37 -13.59 8.59
CA THR A 87 -1.50 -14.47 8.90
C THR A 87 -2.85 -13.75 8.89
N THR A 88 -2.85 -12.44 9.16
CA THR A 88 -4.05 -11.61 9.12
C THR A 88 -4.50 -11.39 7.69
N ARG A 89 -5.77 -11.72 7.41
CA ARG A 89 -6.41 -11.43 6.13
C ARG A 89 -7.46 -10.34 6.30
N VAL A 90 -7.51 -9.39 5.36
CA VAL A 90 -8.52 -8.31 5.33
C VAL A 90 -9.24 -8.36 3.99
N SER A 91 -10.53 -8.70 4.04
CA SER A 91 -11.35 -8.93 2.85
C SER A 91 -10.73 -9.96 1.89
N GLY A 92 -10.28 -11.10 2.42
CA GLY A 92 -9.69 -12.20 1.64
C GLY A 92 -8.20 -12.06 1.32
N ARG A 93 -7.60 -10.87 1.48
CA ARG A 93 -6.19 -10.60 1.11
C ARG A 93 -5.27 -10.68 2.31
N SER A 94 -4.09 -11.26 2.14
CA SER A 94 -3.06 -11.25 3.17
C SER A 94 -2.48 -9.84 3.36
N VAL A 95 -2.33 -9.42 4.60
CA VAL A 95 -1.51 -8.23 4.94
C VAL A 95 -0.06 -8.61 4.73
N TRP A 96 0.68 -7.92 3.87
CA TRP A 96 2.09 -8.18 3.67
C TRP A 96 2.94 -7.39 4.65
N SER A 97 4.00 -8.02 5.17
CA SER A 97 5.05 -7.39 5.95
C SER A 97 6.32 -7.29 5.13
N VAL A 98 6.93 -6.11 5.12
CA VAL A 98 8.26 -5.87 4.56
C VAL A 98 9.17 -5.39 5.68
N ASP A 99 10.24 -6.12 5.90
CA ASP A 99 11.22 -5.85 6.94
C ASP A 99 12.55 -5.45 6.29
N TRP A 100 13.16 -4.40 6.83
CA TRP A 100 14.45 -3.89 6.36
C TRP A 100 15.37 -3.53 7.52
N ILE A 101 16.65 -3.46 7.23
CA ILE A 101 17.68 -2.99 8.14
C ILE A 101 17.98 -1.52 7.82
N THR A 102 17.98 -0.64 8.82
CA THR A 102 18.37 0.76 8.63
C THR A 102 19.88 0.92 8.56
N ALA A 103 20.38 2.10 8.15
CA ALA A 103 21.82 2.38 8.14
C ALA A 103 22.46 2.21 9.53
N GLU A 104 21.67 2.39 10.60
CA GLU A 104 22.07 2.21 12.00
C GLU A 104 21.96 0.74 12.47
N GLY A 105 21.71 -0.21 11.56
CA GLY A 105 21.61 -1.64 11.87
C GLY A 105 20.30 -2.07 12.54
N GLN A 106 19.31 -1.17 12.63
CA GLN A 106 18.04 -1.48 13.30
C GLN A 106 17.07 -2.16 12.35
N ARG A 107 16.41 -3.23 12.79
CA ARG A 107 15.33 -3.88 12.03
C ARG A 107 14.06 -3.05 12.15
N LYS A 108 13.53 -2.60 11.01
CA LYS A 108 12.22 -1.95 10.90
C LYS A 108 11.29 -2.80 10.06
N GLN A 109 9.99 -2.63 10.31
CA GLN A 109 8.93 -3.37 9.63
C GLN A 109 7.83 -2.40 9.22
N THR A 110 7.32 -2.60 8.02
CA THR A 110 6.06 -1.99 7.57
C THR A 110 5.08 -3.07 7.13
N ARG A 111 3.79 -2.79 7.28
CA ARG A 111 2.71 -3.71 6.94
C ARG A 111 1.69 -3.03 6.07
N PHE A 112 1.40 -3.60 4.92
CA PHE A 112 0.41 -3.03 4.00
C PHE A 112 -0.38 -4.10 3.29
N LEU A 113 -1.58 -3.72 2.83
CA LEU A 113 -2.40 -4.55 1.96
C LEU A 113 -2.04 -4.22 0.52
N HIS A 114 -1.69 -5.21 -0.28
CA HIS A 114 -1.50 -4.98 -1.71
C HIS A 114 -2.83 -4.55 -2.37
N ASN A 115 -2.73 -3.82 -3.48
CA ASN A 115 -3.91 -3.27 -4.15
C ASN A 115 -4.86 -4.37 -4.68
N TYR A 116 -6.16 -4.05 -4.76
CA TYR A 116 -7.31 -4.95 -4.99
C TYR A 116 -7.43 -5.54 -6.40
N THR A 117 -6.65 -5.08 -7.38
CA THR A 117 -6.82 -5.53 -8.76
C THR A 117 -6.15 -6.88 -8.99
N LEU A 118 -6.94 -7.81 -9.55
CA LEU A 118 -6.70 -9.25 -9.78
C LEU A 118 -5.37 -9.65 -10.44
N PHE A 119 -4.51 -8.71 -10.81
CA PHE A 119 -3.14 -8.96 -11.25
C PHE A 119 -2.26 -7.78 -10.85
N ASN A 120 -1.83 -7.73 -9.58
CA ASN A 120 -0.87 -6.73 -9.12
C ASN A 120 0.54 -7.05 -9.65
N ARG A 121 0.71 -6.91 -10.97
CA ARG A 121 1.99 -7.10 -11.69
C ARG A 121 3.08 -6.22 -11.10
N ASN A 122 2.72 -5.04 -10.60
CA ASN A 122 3.65 -4.14 -9.95
C ASN A 122 4.20 -4.75 -8.66
N PHE A 123 3.35 -5.35 -7.81
CA PHE A 123 3.81 -5.99 -6.58
C PHE A 123 4.62 -7.25 -6.85
N ALA A 124 4.24 -8.06 -7.84
CA ALA A 124 5.08 -9.18 -8.28
C ALA A 124 6.45 -8.71 -8.79
N THR A 125 6.46 -7.62 -9.56
CA THR A 125 7.71 -7.00 -10.04
C THR A 125 8.54 -6.49 -8.88
N PHE A 126 7.93 -5.85 -7.88
CA PHE A 126 8.60 -5.40 -6.67
C PHE A 126 9.31 -6.55 -5.95
N LEU A 127 8.61 -7.65 -5.67
CA LEU A 127 9.21 -8.81 -5.00
C LEU A 127 10.41 -9.37 -5.79
N LYS A 128 10.30 -9.41 -7.12
CA LYS A 128 11.40 -9.81 -8.01
C LYS A 128 12.57 -8.83 -7.94
N THR A 129 12.31 -7.53 -7.99
CA THR A 129 13.35 -6.50 -7.94
C THR A 129 14.06 -6.49 -6.59
N VAL A 130 13.34 -6.70 -5.49
CA VAL A 130 13.95 -6.87 -4.16
C VAL A 130 14.87 -8.09 -4.14
N LYS A 131 14.43 -9.24 -4.65
CA LYS A 131 15.25 -10.44 -4.73
C LYS A 131 16.48 -10.28 -5.64
N GLN A 132 16.38 -9.46 -6.67
CA GLN A 132 17.51 -9.11 -7.54
C GLN A 132 18.50 -8.17 -6.85
N ALA A 133 18.00 -7.20 -6.07
CA ALA A 133 18.84 -6.24 -5.34
C ALA A 133 19.51 -6.88 -4.11
N ASN A 134 18.82 -7.79 -3.42
CA ASN A 134 19.33 -8.56 -2.30
C ASN A 134 18.99 -10.06 -2.50
N PRO A 135 19.92 -10.86 -3.07
CA PRO A 135 19.73 -12.29 -3.25
C PRO A 135 19.51 -13.06 -1.95
N ASP A 136 19.97 -12.55 -0.81
CA ASP A 136 19.82 -13.19 0.50
C ASP A 136 18.47 -12.88 1.15
N ALA A 137 17.69 -11.95 0.59
CA ALA A 137 16.38 -11.60 1.12
C ALA A 137 15.41 -12.79 1.08
N CYS A 138 14.69 -13.01 2.18
CA CYS A 138 13.64 -14.02 2.28
C CYS A 138 12.34 -13.45 1.68
N ILE A 139 12.10 -13.74 0.40
CA ILE A 139 10.95 -13.24 -0.34
C ILE A 139 9.98 -14.39 -0.59
N THR A 140 8.77 -14.26 -0.04
CA THR A 140 7.69 -15.21 -0.33
C THR A 140 7.12 -14.94 -1.72
N SER A 141 7.02 -15.96 -2.55
CA SER A 141 6.41 -15.83 -3.87
C SER A 141 4.90 -15.60 -3.76
N LEU A 142 4.36 -14.80 -4.68
CA LEU A 142 2.91 -14.68 -4.84
C LEU A 142 2.36 -16.00 -5.38
N THR A 143 1.42 -16.58 -4.65
CA THR A 143 0.65 -17.77 -5.06
C THR A 143 -0.83 -17.39 -5.08
N LEU A 144 -1.67 -18.22 -5.71
CA LEU A 144 -3.13 -18.05 -5.71
C LEU A 144 -3.73 -17.95 -4.28
N PHE A 145 -3.03 -18.46 -3.27
CA PHE A 145 -3.45 -18.41 -1.86
C PHE A 145 -2.95 -17.18 -1.10
N THR A 146 -1.96 -16.46 -1.64
CA THR A 146 -1.38 -15.23 -1.06
C THR A 146 -1.75 -13.96 -1.83
N LEU A 147 -2.57 -14.13 -2.88
CA LEU A 147 -3.35 -13.11 -3.60
C LEU A 147 -4.51 -12.54 -2.75
#